data_AF-A0AAW4Q7G6-F1
#
_entry.id   AF-A0AAW4Q7G6-F1
#
_cell.length_a   1.000
_cell.length_b   1.000
_cell.length_c   1.000
_cell.angle_alpha   90.00
_cell.angle_beta   90.00
_cell.angle_gamma   90.00
#
_symmetry.space_group_name_H-M   'P 1'
#
loop_
_entity.id
_entity.type
_entity.pdbx_description
1 polymer ?
#
loop_
_entity_poly.entity_id
_entity_poly.type
_entity_poly.pdbx_seq_one_letter_code
_entity_poly.pdbx_strand_id
1 'polypeptide(L)'
;MNHVARLVEARSYSPDELKHAEHRILVAANAIANRVARDGRPGLCVTASSVLSRILDELHVWNYTAKSNLTIHFPHSVSAKPRYFFSYDQGSFIAPHAVVVAPPFAVVDVTVKYQAYDKPAMSAYLPEVAATKDFRPYKVNPDELASPETRAHLSQLGMTVEAFMARMKSSTVELMKQLPPREIKLAGGRLGYAVMGVAGYQEQLRDLSSNAMIDGMLPMEIFEKDVLPKI
;
A
#
# COMPACT_ATOMS: atom_id res chain seq x y z
N MET A 1 15.90 -10.87 -1.91
CA MET A 1 16.07 -10.26 -3.24
C MET A 1 14.69 -10.27 -3.91
N ASN A 2 14.09 -9.10 -4.18
CA ASN A 2 12.69 -8.99 -4.63
C ASN A 2 12.57 -9.10 -6.16
N HIS A 3 12.89 -10.27 -6.71
CA HIS A 3 12.93 -10.48 -8.17
C HIS A 3 11.59 -10.21 -8.86
N VAL A 4 10.47 -10.56 -8.21
CA VAL A 4 9.12 -10.32 -8.74
C VAL A 4 8.87 -8.82 -8.92
N ALA A 5 9.14 -8.00 -7.90
CA ALA A 5 8.93 -6.55 -7.99
C ALA A 5 9.78 -5.92 -9.11
N ARG A 6 11.04 -6.34 -9.23
CA ARG A 6 11.91 -5.87 -10.34
C ARG A 6 11.36 -6.28 -11.71
N LEU A 7 10.84 -7.50 -11.84
CA LEU A 7 10.26 -7.98 -13.09
C LEU A 7 9.02 -7.17 -13.46
N VAL A 8 8.12 -6.91 -12.50
CA VAL A 8 6.91 -6.10 -12.71
C VAL A 8 7.28 -4.68 -13.17
N GLU A 9 8.26 -4.05 -12.53
CA GLU A 9 8.67 -2.67 -12.86
C GLU A 9 9.42 -2.55 -14.20
N ALA A 10 10.23 -3.54 -14.55
CA ALA A 10 11.09 -3.47 -15.75
C ALA A 10 10.43 -4.09 -17.00
N ARG A 11 9.36 -4.88 -16.84
CA ARG A 11 8.68 -5.54 -17.96
C ARG A 11 8.07 -4.52 -18.89
N SER A 12 8.24 -4.75 -20.20
CA SER A 12 7.45 -4.05 -21.22
C SER A 12 6.08 -4.70 -21.34
N TYR A 13 5.04 -3.88 -21.33
CA TYR A 13 3.64 -4.31 -21.47
C TYR A 13 3.08 -3.77 -22.78
N SER A 14 2.33 -4.60 -23.49
CA SER A 14 1.57 -4.15 -24.65
C SER A 14 0.38 -3.27 -24.21
N PRO A 15 -0.10 -2.34 -25.07
CA PRO A 15 -1.29 -1.54 -24.79
C PRO A 15 -2.53 -2.38 -24.47
N ASP A 16 -2.71 -3.50 -25.17
CA ASP A 16 -3.85 -4.40 -24.95
C ASP A 16 -3.76 -5.10 -23.59
N GLU A 17 -2.57 -5.58 -23.19
CA GLU A 17 -2.38 -6.14 -21.84
C GLU A 17 -2.72 -5.12 -20.76
N LEU A 18 -2.24 -3.87 -20.90
CA LEU A 18 -2.49 -2.81 -19.92
C LEU A 18 -3.99 -2.45 -19.84
N LYS A 19 -4.69 -2.43 -20.99
CA LYS A 19 -6.13 -2.15 -21.02
C LYS A 19 -6.94 -3.24 -20.31
N HIS A 20 -6.63 -4.52 -20.54
CA HIS A 20 -7.30 -5.62 -19.85
C HIS A 20 -6.93 -5.67 -18.36
N ALA A 21 -5.66 -5.42 -18.02
CA ALA A 21 -5.19 -5.37 -16.64
C ALA A 21 -5.88 -4.23 -15.88
N GLU A 22 -6.05 -3.05 -16.47
CA GLU A 22 -6.74 -1.92 -15.85
C GLU A 22 -8.15 -2.29 -15.37
N HIS A 23 -8.96 -2.89 -16.25
CA HIS A 23 -10.31 -3.34 -15.92
C HIS A 23 -10.30 -4.33 -14.76
N ARG A 24 -9.47 -5.37 -14.87
CA ARG A 24 -9.32 -6.43 -13.86
C ARG A 24 -8.89 -5.88 -12.50
N ILE A 25 -7.93 -4.95 -12.49
CA ILE A 25 -7.43 -4.30 -11.28
C ILE A 25 -8.53 -3.48 -10.62
N LEU A 26 -9.26 -2.67 -11.37
CA LEU A 26 -10.31 -1.83 -10.80
C LEU A 26 -11.47 -2.68 -10.26
N VAL A 27 -11.87 -3.74 -10.97
CA VAL A 27 -12.93 -4.66 -10.48
C VAL A 27 -12.50 -5.31 -9.17
N ALA A 28 -11.30 -5.90 -9.12
CA ALA A 28 -10.79 -6.56 -7.93
C ALA A 28 -10.57 -5.58 -6.75
N ALA A 29 -10.01 -4.40 -7.03
CA ALA A 29 -9.76 -3.38 -6.02
C ALA A 29 -11.06 -2.87 -5.38
N ASN A 30 -12.09 -2.61 -6.19
CA ASN A 30 -13.40 -2.20 -5.69
C ASN A 30 -14.08 -3.31 -4.88
N ALA A 31 -13.97 -4.58 -5.30
CA ALA A 31 -14.50 -5.70 -4.53
C ALA A 31 -13.87 -5.78 -3.13
N ILE A 32 -12.54 -5.64 -3.05
CA ILE A 32 -11.81 -5.66 -1.78
C ILE A 32 -12.11 -4.43 -0.94
N ALA A 33 -12.09 -3.21 -1.49
CA ALA A 33 -12.41 -1.99 -0.75
C ALA A 33 -13.82 -2.06 -0.12
N ASN A 34 -14.79 -2.58 -0.87
CA ASN A 34 -16.16 -2.79 -0.36
C ASN A 34 -16.21 -3.80 0.80
N ARG A 35 -15.42 -4.88 0.74
CA ARG A 35 -15.32 -5.86 1.83
C ARG A 35 -14.63 -5.25 3.05
N VAL A 36 -13.53 -4.52 2.86
CA VAL A 36 -12.83 -3.80 3.94
C VAL A 36 -13.75 -2.80 4.64
N ALA A 37 -14.57 -2.07 3.86
CA ALA A 37 -15.55 -1.13 4.40
C ALA A 37 -16.59 -1.80 5.33
N ARG A 38 -17.04 -3.02 4.97
CA ARG A 38 -17.99 -3.79 5.79
C ARG A 38 -17.35 -4.46 6.99
N ASP A 39 -16.12 -4.95 6.83
CA ASP A 39 -15.36 -5.60 7.90
C ASP A 39 -15.12 -4.62 9.07
N GLY A 40 -14.69 -3.39 8.75
CA GLY A 40 -14.54 -2.31 9.72
C GLY A 40 -13.40 -2.48 10.73
N ARG A 41 -12.70 -3.63 10.73
CA ARG A 41 -11.51 -3.82 11.59
C ARG A 41 -10.36 -2.90 11.13
N PRO A 42 -9.66 -2.22 12.05
CA PRO A 42 -8.46 -1.47 11.71
C PRO A 42 -7.31 -2.42 11.33
N GLY A 43 -6.31 -1.91 10.60
CA GLY A 43 -5.08 -2.65 10.31
C GLY A 43 -5.18 -3.71 9.22
N LEU A 44 -6.27 -3.72 8.43
CA LEU A 44 -6.46 -4.68 7.34
C LEU A 44 -5.56 -4.45 6.11
N CYS A 45 -4.73 -3.40 6.08
CA CYS A 45 -3.94 -3.04 4.90
C CYS A 45 -3.08 -4.20 4.38
N VAL A 46 -2.43 -4.95 5.26
CA VAL A 46 -1.60 -6.11 4.88
C VAL A 46 -2.44 -7.24 4.31
N THR A 47 -3.52 -7.62 5.00
CA THR A 47 -4.42 -8.70 4.55
C THR A 47 -5.09 -8.34 3.24
N ALA A 48 -5.72 -7.17 3.15
CA ALA A 48 -6.44 -6.71 1.97
C ALA A 48 -5.52 -6.57 0.74
N SER A 49 -4.33 -5.99 0.90
CA SER A 49 -3.37 -5.89 -0.20
C SER A 49 -2.81 -7.23 -0.63
N SER A 50 -2.65 -8.18 0.30
CA SER A 50 -2.18 -9.53 -0.02
C SER A 50 -3.26 -10.34 -0.73
N VAL A 51 -4.52 -10.28 -0.26
CA VAL A 51 -5.67 -10.90 -0.92
C VAL A 51 -5.88 -10.32 -2.31
N LEU A 52 -5.85 -8.99 -2.45
CA LEU A 52 -5.93 -8.33 -3.76
C LEU A 52 -4.83 -8.85 -4.70
N SER A 53 -3.58 -8.93 -4.24
CA SER A 53 -2.48 -9.48 -5.04
C SER A 53 -2.75 -10.91 -5.51
N ARG A 54 -3.24 -11.80 -4.64
CA ARG A 54 -3.56 -13.19 -5.02
C ARG A 54 -4.73 -13.26 -6.00
N ILE A 55 -5.74 -12.40 -5.87
CA ILE A 55 -6.83 -12.27 -6.86
C ILE A 55 -6.28 -11.82 -8.22
N LEU A 56 -5.35 -10.86 -8.23
CA LEU A 56 -4.73 -10.40 -9.47
C LEU A 56 -3.90 -11.50 -10.15
N ASP A 57 -3.25 -12.38 -9.37
CA ASP A 57 -2.55 -13.56 -9.92
C ASP A 57 -3.52 -14.51 -10.63
N GLU A 58 -4.69 -14.80 -10.04
CA GLU A 58 -5.75 -15.61 -10.68
C GLU A 58 -6.30 -14.95 -11.96
N LEU A 59 -6.29 -13.62 -12.01
CA LEU A 59 -6.66 -12.83 -13.18
C LEU A 59 -5.52 -12.65 -14.19
N HIS A 60 -4.38 -13.32 -13.98
CA HIS A 60 -3.17 -13.21 -14.81
C HIS A 60 -2.65 -11.77 -14.95
N VAL A 61 -2.76 -10.97 -13.89
CA VAL A 61 -2.25 -9.60 -13.83
C VAL A 61 -0.96 -9.56 -13.04
N TRP A 62 0.12 -9.11 -13.68
CA TRP A 62 1.41 -8.89 -13.02
C TRP A 62 1.30 -7.85 -11.92
N ASN A 63 1.70 -8.23 -10.70
CA ASN A 63 1.61 -7.36 -9.55
C ASN A 63 2.62 -7.75 -8.46
N TYR A 64 2.76 -6.91 -7.44
CA TYR A 64 3.35 -7.28 -6.16
C TYR A 64 2.76 -6.45 -5.02
N THR A 65 2.80 -7.01 -3.81
CA THR A 65 2.43 -6.28 -2.59
C THR A 65 3.66 -5.61 -1.98
N ALA A 66 3.51 -4.32 -1.64
CA ALA A 66 4.56 -3.50 -1.05
C ALA A 66 4.17 -3.12 0.38
N LYS A 67 5.12 -3.25 1.32
CA LYS A 67 5.06 -2.55 2.60
C LYS A 67 5.56 -1.14 2.37
N SER A 68 4.78 -0.14 2.76
CA SER A 68 5.13 1.25 2.54
C SER A 68 4.91 2.09 3.78
N ASN A 69 5.76 3.09 4.01
CA ASN A 69 5.27 4.21 4.81
C ASN A 69 4.11 4.88 4.05
N LEU A 70 3.28 5.61 4.77
CA LEU A 70 2.24 6.42 4.16
C LEU A 70 2.23 7.78 4.84
N THR A 71 2.29 8.84 4.03
CA THR A 71 2.04 10.20 4.50
C THR A 71 0.85 10.77 3.74
N ILE A 72 -0.12 11.29 4.49
CA ILE A 72 -1.34 11.88 3.96
C ILE A 72 -1.31 13.37 4.27
N HIS A 73 -1.16 14.18 3.22
CA HIS A 73 -1.29 15.62 3.30
C HIS A 73 -2.73 15.98 2.94
N PHE A 74 -3.52 16.36 3.94
CA PHE A 74 -4.89 16.80 3.76
C PHE A 74 -4.95 18.28 3.34
N PRO A 75 -6.03 18.73 2.68
CA PRO A 75 -6.32 20.15 2.59
C PRO A 75 -6.51 20.73 3.99
N HIS A 76 -6.17 22.01 4.15
CA HIS A 76 -6.21 22.69 5.46
C HIS A 76 -7.62 22.71 6.08
N SER A 77 -8.67 22.60 5.27
CA SER A 77 -10.06 22.46 5.72
C SER A 77 -10.35 21.14 6.44
N VAL A 78 -9.56 20.09 6.20
CA VAL A 78 -9.69 18.76 6.82
C VAL A 78 -8.69 18.61 7.96
N SER A 79 -7.42 18.96 7.72
CA SER A 79 -6.39 18.96 8.75
C SER A 79 -5.25 19.91 8.42
N ALA A 80 -4.79 20.67 9.42
CA ALA A 80 -3.60 21.52 9.30
C ALA A 80 -2.28 20.73 9.34
N LYS A 81 -2.31 19.49 9.84
CA LYS A 81 -1.14 18.60 9.95
C LYS A 81 -1.34 17.35 9.10
N PRO A 82 -0.27 16.83 8.44
CA PRO A 82 -0.34 15.55 7.78
C PRO A 82 -0.58 14.39 8.77
N ARG A 83 -1.14 13.29 8.27
CA ARG A 83 -1.18 12.01 8.99
C ARG A 83 -0.06 11.12 8.50
N TYR A 84 0.64 10.49 9.43
CA TYR A 84 1.79 9.64 9.15
C TYR A 84 1.54 8.21 9.61
N PHE A 85 2.00 7.26 8.81
CA PHE A 85 2.13 5.85 9.14
C PHE A 85 3.62 5.52 9.06
N PHE A 86 4.31 5.70 10.18
CA PHE A 86 5.77 5.65 10.27
C PHE A 86 6.32 4.23 10.16
N SER A 87 7.42 4.07 9.42
CA SER A 87 8.12 2.78 9.33
C SER A 87 8.95 2.45 10.55
N TYR A 88 9.38 3.48 11.27
CA TYR A 88 10.14 3.35 12.51
C TYR A 88 9.38 4.07 13.61
N ASP A 89 8.76 3.29 14.48
CA ASP A 89 7.99 3.78 15.61
C ASP A 89 8.12 2.82 16.80
N GLN A 90 7.71 3.26 17.98
CA GLN A 90 7.84 2.52 19.24
C GLN A 90 6.81 1.37 19.38
N GLY A 91 5.86 1.25 18.45
CA GLY A 91 4.87 0.20 18.41
C GLY A 91 5.34 -1.08 17.70
N SER A 92 4.69 -2.21 18.00
CA SER A 92 4.85 -3.46 17.25
C SER A 92 3.79 -3.53 16.14
N PHE A 93 4.23 -3.46 14.89
CA PHE A 93 3.35 -3.60 13.72
C PHE A 93 4.08 -4.35 12.61
N ILE A 94 3.32 -5.11 11.81
CA ILE A 94 3.86 -5.93 10.72
C ILE A 94 4.34 -5.06 9.56
N ALA A 95 3.62 -3.98 9.28
CA ALA A 95 3.93 -2.98 8.28
C ALA A 95 3.28 -1.63 8.66
N PRO A 96 3.94 -0.50 8.37
CA PRO A 96 3.33 0.82 8.56
C PRO A 96 2.04 0.97 7.75
N HIS A 97 2.12 0.55 6.49
CA HIS A 97 1.01 0.41 5.57
C HIS A 97 1.35 -0.63 4.50
N ALA A 98 0.36 -1.09 3.75
CA ALA A 98 0.58 -1.99 2.63
C ALA A 98 -0.31 -1.61 1.44
N VAL A 99 0.26 -1.75 0.24
CA VAL A 99 -0.37 -1.43 -1.05
C VAL A 99 -0.04 -2.48 -2.08
N VAL A 100 -0.77 -2.47 -3.20
CA VAL A 100 -0.44 -3.27 -4.38
C VAL A 100 0.12 -2.38 -5.48
N VAL A 101 1.09 -2.90 -6.20
CA VAL A 101 1.60 -2.32 -7.44
C VAL A 101 1.22 -3.26 -8.57
N ALA A 102 0.46 -2.78 -9.54
CA ALA A 102 -0.06 -3.58 -10.65
C ALA A 102 -0.24 -2.68 -11.88
N PRO A 103 0.61 -2.81 -12.92
CA PRO A 103 0.48 -2.02 -14.15
C PRO A 103 -0.91 -2.20 -14.81
N PRO A 104 -1.53 -1.11 -15.31
CA PRO A 104 -0.94 0.22 -15.53
C PRO A 104 -0.90 1.13 -14.30
N PHE A 105 -1.38 0.70 -13.14
CA PHE A 105 -1.35 1.50 -11.93
C PHE A 105 0.02 1.42 -11.24
N ALA A 106 0.60 2.58 -10.96
CA ALA A 106 1.81 2.71 -10.16
C ALA A 106 1.56 2.37 -8.69
N VAL A 107 0.33 2.53 -8.19
CA VAL A 107 -0.07 2.10 -6.85
C VAL A 107 -1.58 1.91 -6.82
N VAL A 108 -2.02 0.91 -6.05
CA VAL A 108 -3.41 0.60 -5.74
C VAL A 108 -3.52 0.37 -4.24
N ASP A 109 -4.32 1.20 -3.58
CA ASP A 109 -4.55 1.16 -2.15
C ASP A 109 -6.05 1.10 -1.88
N VAL A 110 -6.48 -0.06 -1.39
CA VAL A 110 -7.88 -0.38 -1.09
C VAL A 110 -8.23 -0.16 0.38
N THR A 111 -7.31 0.40 1.16
CA THR A 111 -7.45 0.49 2.62
C THR A 111 -7.20 1.87 3.20
N VAL A 112 -6.66 2.82 2.42
CA VAL A 112 -6.32 4.16 2.92
C VAL A 112 -7.50 4.83 3.63
N LYS A 113 -8.71 4.81 3.05
CA LYS A 113 -9.91 5.40 3.67
C LYS A 113 -10.29 4.78 5.01
N TYR A 114 -9.95 3.50 5.20
CA TYR A 114 -10.42 2.67 6.30
C TYR A 114 -9.38 2.47 7.41
N GLN A 115 -8.29 3.26 7.38
CA GLN A 115 -7.33 3.29 8.48
C GLN A 115 -7.87 4.06 9.70
N ALA A 116 -7.18 3.93 10.83
CA ALA A 116 -7.51 4.67 12.05
C ALA A 116 -7.13 6.16 11.91
N TYR A 117 -8.15 7.02 11.90
CA TYR A 117 -8.02 8.48 11.82
C TYR A 117 -8.56 9.16 13.07
N ASP A 118 -7.98 10.31 13.41
CA ASP A 118 -8.38 11.06 14.60
C ASP A 118 -9.72 11.79 14.42
N LYS A 119 -10.13 12.03 13.16
CA LYS A 119 -11.35 12.77 12.81
C LYS A 119 -12.09 12.08 11.66
N PRO A 120 -13.44 11.98 11.72
CA PRO A 120 -14.23 11.44 10.61
C PRO A 120 -14.04 12.17 9.28
N ALA A 121 -13.76 13.48 9.31
CA ALA A 121 -13.51 14.26 8.10
C ALA A 121 -12.27 13.78 7.31
N MET A 122 -11.29 13.16 7.99
CA MET A 122 -10.09 12.63 7.34
C MET A 122 -10.42 11.41 6.48
N SER A 123 -11.14 10.43 7.02
CA SER A 123 -11.57 9.27 6.23
C SER A 123 -12.56 9.68 5.15
N ALA A 124 -13.49 10.59 5.44
CA ALA A 124 -14.46 11.09 4.44
C ALA A 124 -13.81 11.77 3.23
N TYR A 125 -12.63 12.40 3.41
CA TYR A 125 -11.86 13.01 2.33
C TYR A 125 -11.19 11.99 1.39
N LEU A 126 -10.90 10.79 1.89
CA LEU A 126 -10.09 9.80 1.18
C LEU A 126 -10.95 8.96 0.23
N PRO A 127 -10.40 8.57 -0.94
CA PRO A 127 -11.10 7.69 -1.88
C PRO A 127 -11.17 6.26 -1.33
N GLU A 128 -12.20 5.52 -1.73
CA GLU A 128 -12.37 4.10 -1.34
C GLU A 128 -11.28 3.22 -1.92
N VAL A 129 -10.90 3.50 -3.17
CA VAL A 129 -9.72 2.96 -3.83
C VAL A 129 -8.86 4.14 -4.26
N ALA A 130 -7.65 4.25 -3.71
CA ALA A 130 -6.66 5.19 -4.21
C ALA A 130 -5.79 4.47 -5.24
N ALA A 131 -5.92 4.85 -6.51
CA ALA A 131 -5.11 4.30 -7.58
C ALA A 131 -4.63 5.41 -8.53
N THR A 132 -3.41 5.29 -9.02
CA THR A 132 -2.86 6.23 -10.02
C THR A 132 -2.04 5.48 -11.06
N LYS A 133 -2.12 5.90 -12.32
CA LYS A 133 -1.20 5.48 -13.39
C LYS A 133 0.05 6.37 -13.44
N ASP A 134 -0.05 7.58 -12.89
CA ASP A 134 1.05 8.53 -12.89
C ASP A 134 2.14 8.08 -11.93
N PHE A 135 3.32 7.77 -12.47
CA PHE A 135 4.52 7.60 -11.66
C PHE A 135 5.11 8.99 -11.36
N ARG A 136 5.00 9.42 -10.10
CA ARG A 136 5.60 10.69 -9.63
C ARG A 136 6.63 10.39 -8.54
N PRO A 137 7.92 10.57 -8.83
CA PRO A 137 8.97 10.38 -7.83
C PRO A 137 8.71 11.32 -6.64
N TYR A 138 8.54 10.73 -5.48
CA TYR A 138 8.36 11.45 -4.23
C TYR A 138 9.65 11.38 -3.40
N LYS A 139 10.10 12.51 -2.83
CA LYS A 139 11.23 12.50 -1.90
C LYS A 139 10.68 12.44 -0.48
N VAL A 140 10.90 11.30 0.15
CA VAL A 140 10.45 11.04 1.51
C VAL A 140 11.40 11.71 2.48
N ASN A 141 10.85 12.44 3.44
CA ASN A 141 11.66 13.08 4.47
C ASN A 141 11.83 12.16 5.69
N PRO A 142 12.91 12.31 6.47
CA PRO A 142 13.13 11.57 7.72
C PRO A 142 11.92 11.62 8.67
N ASP A 143 11.29 12.79 8.72
CA ASP A 143 10.12 13.09 9.53
C ASP A 143 8.87 12.31 9.12
N GLU A 144 8.89 11.65 7.97
CA GLU A 144 7.81 10.80 7.42
C GLU A 144 8.12 9.31 7.54
N LEU A 145 9.37 8.98 7.88
CA LEU A 145 9.83 7.61 8.06
C LEU A 145 9.81 7.21 9.52
N ALA A 146 10.19 8.13 10.41
CA ALA A 146 10.35 7.86 11.83
C ALA A 146 9.49 8.79 12.70
N SER A 147 8.84 8.20 13.70
CA SER A 147 8.05 8.96 14.68
C SER A 147 8.90 9.99 15.44
N PRO A 148 8.29 11.06 15.97
CA PRO A 148 8.99 12.05 16.79
C PRO A 148 9.82 11.41 17.93
N GLU A 149 9.26 10.41 18.60
CA GLU A 149 9.88 9.68 19.69
C GLU A 149 11.12 8.90 19.21
N THR A 150 11.00 8.21 18.07
CA THR A 150 12.12 7.50 17.44
C THR A 150 13.22 8.47 17.01
N ARG A 151 12.87 9.61 16.43
CA ARG A 151 13.84 10.65 16.04
C ARG A 151 14.56 11.24 17.25
N ALA A 152 13.83 11.52 18.33
CA ALA A 152 14.40 12.01 19.57
C ALA A 152 15.38 10.99 20.18
N HIS A 153 15.02 9.71 20.19
CA HIS A 153 15.89 8.64 20.66
C HIS A 153 17.16 8.50 19.82
N LEU A 154 17.05 8.49 18.49
CA LEU A 154 18.21 8.46 17.59
C LEU A 154 19.12 9.68 17.80
N SER A 155 18.53 10.86 17.99
CA SER A 155 19.28 12.08 18.28
C SER A 155 20.06 11.99 19.60
N GLN A 156 19.51 11.37 20.64
CA GLN A 156 20.23 11.12 21.90
C GLN A 156 21.44 10.18 21.71
N LEU A 157 21.36 9.28 20.73
CA LEU A 157 22.46 8.42 20.31
C LEU A 157 23.42 9.08 19.31
N GLY A 158 23.25 10.37 19.00
CA GLY A 158 24.05 11.10 18.02
C GLY A 158 23.86 10.62 16.58
N MET A 159 22.69 10.07 16.24
CA MET A 159 22.40 9.45 14.96
C MET A 159 21.20 10.11 14.26
N THR A 160 21.29 10.33 12.95
CA THR A 160 20.13 10.74 12.13
C THR A 160 19.34 9.51 11.65
N VAL A 161 18.11 9.70 11.17
CA VAL A 161 17.32 8.61 10.59
C VAL A 161 18.02 8.00 9.38
N GLU A 162 18.65 8.82 8.54
CA GLU A 162 19.38 8.37 7.36
C GLU A 162 20.61 7.56 7.75
N ALA A 163 21.37 8.01 8.75
CA ALA A 163 22.52 7.26 9.28
C ALA A 163 22.07 5.92 9.87
N PHE A 164 20.95 5.90 10.60
CA PHE A 164 20.33 4.69 11.11
C PHE A 164 19.94 3.74 9.97
N MET A 165 19.25 4.23 8.94
CA MET A 165 18.83 3.42 7.80
C MET A 165 20.02 2.87 7.00
N ALA A 166 21.02 3.70 6.73
CA ALA A 166 22.22 3.28 6.00
C ALA A 166 22.99 2.18 6.76
N ARG A 167 23.09 2.31 8.09
CA ARG A 167 23.85 1.37 8.92
C ARG A 167 23.08 0.09 9.25
N MET A 168 21.79 0.22 9.59
CA MET A 168 21.00 -0.87 10.17
C MET A 168 20.00 -1.48 9.20
N LYS A 169 19.71 -0.80 8.09
CA LYS A 169 18.65 -1.15 7.12
C LYS A 169 19.13 -0.95 5.68
N SER A 170 20.41 -1.22 5.41
CA SER A 170 21.03 -1.01 4.09
C SER A 170 20.26 -1.68 2.95
N SER A 171 19.70 -2.88 3.17
CA SER A 171 18.84 -3.56 2.19
C SER A 171 17.56 -2.80 1.85
N THR A 172 16.96 -2.10 2.82
CA THR A 172 15.79 -1.24 2.61
C THR A 172 16.17 0.01 1.84
N VAL A 173 17.33 0.62 2.14
CA VAL A 173 17.85 1.76 1.37
C VAL A 173 18.07 1.38 -0.09
N GLU A 174 18.68 0.23 -0.37
CA GLU A 174 18.86 -0.26 -1.73
C GLU A 174 17.53 -0.58 -2.43
N LEU A 175 16.54 -1.08 -1.70
CA LEU A 175 15.19 -1.29 -2.23
C LEU A 175 14.54 0.04 -2.62
N MET A 176 14.61 1.06 -1.78
CA MET A 176 14.02 2.38 -2.06
C MET A 176 14.66 3.06 -3.28
N LYS A 177 15.94 2.79 -3.57
CA LYS A 177 16.58 3.24 -4.82
C LYS A 177 15.99 2.56 -6.07
N GLN A 178 15.61 1.29 -5.94
CA GLN A 178 15.08 0.49 -7.05
C GLN A 178 13.56 0.66 -7.23
N LEU A 179 12.84 0.90 -6.14
CA LEU A 179 11.40 1.12 -6.10
C LEU A 179 11.15 2.53 -5.55
N PRO A 180 11.27 3.57 -6.39
CA PRO A 180 11.19 4.94 -5.92
C PRO A 180 9.82 5.25 -5.30
N PRO A 181 9.77 6.16 -4.31
CA PRO A 181 8.51 6.55 -3.69
C PRO A 181 7.55 7.20 -4.69
N ARG A 182 6.25 7.08 -4.41
CA ARG A 182 5.15 7.39 -5.34
C ARG A 182 4.16 8.34 -4.67
N GLU A 183 3.51 9.17 -5.47
CA GLU A 183 2.48 10.10 -5.01
C GLU A 183 1.17 9.90 -5.77
N ILE A 184 0.05 9.91 -5.03
CA ILE A 184 -1.29 10.14 -5.58
C ILE A 184 -1.71 11.56 -5.22
N LYS A 185 -2.02 12.39 -6.21
CA LYS A 185 -2.64 13.71 -5.96
C LYS A 185 -4.13 13.56 -5.73
N LEU A 186 -4.62 14.28 -4.73
CA LEU A 186 -6.03 14.41 -4.39
C LEU A 186 -6.44 15.89 -4.52
N ALA A 187 -7.74 16.17 -4.45
CA ALA A 187 -8.24 17.54 -4.49
C ALA A 187 -7.74 18.32 -3.25
N GLY A 188 -6.74 19.18 -3.43
CA GLY A 188 -6.13 19.96 -2.34
C GLY A 188 -5.25 19.17 -1.37
N GLY A 189 -4.86 17.94 -1.71
CA GLY A 189 -4.06 17.06 -0.86
C GLY A 189 -3.27 16.03 -1.65
N ARG A 190 -2.58 15.12 -0.96
CA ARG A 190 -1.80 14.05 -1.58
C ARG A 190 -1.54 12.87 -0.64
N LEU A 191 -1.29 11.71 -1.23
CA LEU A 191 -0.82 10.50 -0.58
C LEU A 191 0.60 10.21 -1.05
N GLY A 192 1.56 10.14 -0.12
CA GLY A 192 2.95 9.76 -0.39
C GLY A 192 3.26 8.37 0.13
N TYR A 193 3.80 7.50 -0.74
CA TYR A 193 4.12 6.11 -0.46
C TYR A 193 5.59 5.84 -0.72
N ALA A 194 6.37 5.46 0.29
CA ALA A 194 7.73 4.94 0.12
C ALA A 194 7.75 3.44 0.36
N VAL A 195 8.24 2.69 -0.63
CA VAL A 195 8.34 1.24 -0.51
C VAL A 195 9.50 0.87 0.42
N MET A 196 9.16 0.31 1.58
CA MET A 196 10.11 -0.12 2.62
C MET A 196 10.41 -1.62 2.54
N GLY A 197 9.56 -2.38 1.86
CA GLY A 197 9.67 -3.81 1.67
C GLY A 197 8.72 -4.30 0.59
N VAL A 198 8.99 -5.46 0.03
CA VAL A 198 8.03 -6.24 -0.77
C VAL A 198 7.65 -7.43 0.08
N ALA A 199 6.37 -7.64 0.28
CA ALA A 199 5.84 -8.72 1.11
C ALA A 199 4.35 -8.90 0.82
N GLY A 200 3.86 -10.12 0.99
CA GLY A 200 2.47 -10.50 0.83
C GLY A 200 2.37 -12.03 0.94
N TYR A 201 1.17 -12.57 0.83
CA TYR A 201 0.99 -14.03 0.80
C TYR A 201 1.76 -14.66 -0.37
N GLN A 202 2.39 -15.79 -0.10
CA GLN A 202 3.13 -16.58 -1.11
C GLN A 202 2.27 -17.71 -1.65
N GLU A 203 1.29 -18.13 -0.86
CA GLU A 203 0.31 -19.14 -1.15
C GLU A 203 -0.61 -18.71 -2.30
N GLN A 204 -1.20 -19.68 -3.00
CA GLN A 204 -2.20 -19.39 -4.05
C GLN A 204 -3.50 -18.91 -3.39
N LEU A 205 -4.36 -18.23 -4.15
CA LEU A 205 -5.60 -17.67 -3.61
C LEU A 205 -6.46 -18.73 -2.91
N ARG A 206 -6.58 -19.91 -3.52
CA ARG A 206 -7.35 -21.05 -3.01
C ARG A 206 -6.79 -21.66 -1.72
N ASP A 207 -5.52 -21.43 -1.43
CA ASP A 207 -4.82 -22.01 -0.26
C ASP A 207 -4.80 -21.04 0.94
N LEU A 208 -5.33 -19.81 0.77
CA LEU A 208 -5.42 -18.84 1.85
C LEU A 208 -6.44 -19.29 2.91
N SER A 209 -5.97 -19.36 4.15
CA SER A 209 -6.76 -19.79 5.31
C SER A 209 -7.63 -18.68 5.90
N SER A 210 -8.35 -19.01 6.98
CA SER A 210 -9.24 -18.08 7.72
C SER A 210 -8.55 -16.79 8.20
N ASN A 211 -7.23 -16.79 8.36
CA ASN A 211 -6.47 -15.58 8.73
C ASN A 211 -6.47 -14.51 7.62
N ALA A 212 -6.83 -14.87 6.40
CA ALA A 212 -6.94 -13.96 5.26
C ALA A 212 -8.38 -13.48 5.00
N MET A 213 -9.35 -13.86 5.86
CA MET A 213 -10.74 -13.44 5.68
C MET A 213 -10.94 -11.94 5.85
N ILE A 214 -11.79 -11.40 4.98
CA ILE A 214 -12.26 -10.01 5.03
C ILE A 214 -13.79 -10.09 5.04
N ASP A 215 -14.43 -9.42 6.00
CA ASP A 215 -15.88 -9.41 6.16
C ASP A 215 -16.45 -10.84 6.32
N GLY A 216 -15.72 -11.69 7.06
CA GLY A 216 -16.07 -13.09 7.31
C GLY A 216 -16.00 -14.02 6.09
N MET A 217 -15.53 -13.53 4.93
CA MET A 217 -15.45 -14.32 3.70
C MET A 217 -14.02 -14.73 3.39
N LEU A 218 -13.86 -15.97 2.89
CA LEU A 218 -12.58 -16.45 2.38
C LEU A 218 -12.18 -15.70 1.10
N PRO A 219 -10.87 -15.50 0.87
CA PRO A 219 -10.38 -14.85 -0.34
C PRO A 219 -10.94 -15.43 -1.66
N MET A 220 -11.03 -16.76 -1.75
CA MET A 220 -11.59 -17.43 -2.93
C MET A 220 -13.08 -17.11 -3.12
N GLU A 221 -13.85 -17.01 -2.03
CA GLU A 221 -15.26 -16.66 -2.13
C GLU A 221 -15.46 -15.21 -2.60
N ILE A 222 -14.61 -14.28 -2.15
CA ILE A 222 -14.62 -12.90 -2.64
C ILE A 222 -14.34 -12.89 -4.15
N PHE A 223 -13.37 -13.67 -4.61
CA PHE A 223 -13.06 -13.78 -6.03
C PHE A 223 -14.24 -14.31 -6.85
N GLU A 224 -14.83 -15.44 -6.45
CA GLU A 224 -15.93 -16.08 -7.18
C GLU A 224 -17.22 -15.24 -7.17
N LYS A 225 -17.54 -14.59 -6.05
CA LYS A 225 -18.81 -13.87 -5.87
C LYS A 225 -18.74 -12.41 -6.31
N ASP A 226 -17.64 -11.72 -6.05
CA ASP A 226 -17.56 -10.27 -6.19
C ASP A 226 -16.72 -9.81 -7.39
N VAL A 227 -15.80 -10.65 -7.88
CA VAL A 227 -14.84 -10.32 -8.94
C VAL A 227 -15.20 -11.01 -10.25
N LEU A 228 -15.14 -12.34 -10.31
CA LEU A 228 -15.30 -13.14 -11.53
C LEU A 228 -16.55 -12.80 -12.37
N PRO A 229 -17.73 -12.51 -11.78
CA PRO A 229 -18.92 -12.14 -12.55
C PRO A 229 -18.83 -10.81 -13.30
N LYS A 230 -17.78 -10.01 -13.07
CA LYS A 230 -17.59 -8.66 -13.62
C LYS A 230 -16.35 -8.54 -14.53
N ILE A 231 -15.65 -9.64 -14.76
CA ILE A 231 -14.42 -9.69 -15.57
C ILE A 231 -14.74 -9.98 -17.03
#